data_AF-A0A0T6BCD1-F1
#
_entry.id   AF-A0A0T6BCD1-F1
#
_cell.length_a   1.000
_cell.length_b   1.000
_cell.length_c   1.000
_cell.angle_alpha   90.00
_cell.angle_beta   90.00
_cell.angle_gamma   90.00
#
_symmetry.space_group_name_H-M   'P 1'
#
loop_
_entity.id
_entity.type
_entity.pdbx_description
1 polymer ?
#
loop_
_entity_poly.entity_id
_entity_poly.type
_entity_poly.pdbx_seq_one_letter_code
_entity_poly.pdbx_strand_id
1 'polypeptide(L)'
;LQINAKYNEELAQETLEWIREITGDNINIAGDMDNFYETLNNGTLLCKLVNCIQPGLVKKINESKMAFKCMENINAFLEAAKILGVPTQETFQTVDLWERQNLNSVV
;
A
#
# COMPACT_ATOMS: atom_id res chain seq x y z
N LEU A 1 -11.42 -16.28 19.76
CA LEU A 1 -9.99 -15.97 19.91
C LEU A 1 -9.71 -14.74 19.06
N GLN A 2 -9.93 -13.53 19.61
CA GLN A 2 -9.53 -12.29 18.94
C GLN A 2 -8.04 -12.13 19.16
N ILE A 3 -7.23 -12.58 18.21
CA ILE A 3 -5.84 -12.16 18.14
C ILE A 3 -5.91 -10.71 17.68
N ASN A 4 -5.84 -9.77 18.62
CA ASN A 4 -5.52 -8.38 18.29
C ASN A 4 -4.13 -8.42 17.66
N ALA A 5 -4.06 -8.52 16.34
CA ALA A 5 -2.83 -8.37 15.60
C ALA A 5 -2.39 -6.92 15.81
N LYS A 6 -1.49 -6.73 16.79
CA LYS A 6 -0.87 -5.43 17.05
C LYS A 6 -0.04 -5.10 15.82
N TYR A 7 -0.21 -3.88 15.32
CA TYR A 7 0.65 -3.30 14.29
C TYR A 7 2.12 -3.59 14.59
N ASN A 8 2.81 -4.19 13.62
CA ASN A 8 4.22 -4.54 13.76
C ASN A 8 5.08 -3.48 13.04
N GLU A 9 5.70 -2.61 13.84
CA GLU A 9 6.56 -1.53 13.34
C GLU A 9 7.80 -2.06 12.60
N GLU A 10 8.37 -3.20 13.04
CA GLU A 10 9.54 -3.81 12.39
C GLU A 10 9.17 -4.29 10.98
N LEU A 11 8.04 -5.00 10.87
CA LEU A 11 7.56 -5.46 9.57
C LEU A 11 7.14 -4.29 8.67
N ALA A 12 6.54 -3.25 9.22
CA ALA A 12 6.19 -2.04 8.48
C ALA A 12 7.43 -1.34 7.91
N GLN A 13 8.50 -1.25 8.71
CA GLN A 13 9.78 -0.72 8.25
C GLN A 13 10.37 -1.59 7.13
N GLU A 14 10.43 -2.92 7.30
CA GLU A 14 10.91 -3.83 6.26
C GLU A 14 10.11 -3.68 4.95
N THR A 15 8.78 -3.56 5.05
CA THR A 15 7.90 -3.32 3.90
C THR A 15 8.23 -2.00 3.20
N LEU A 16 8.41 -0.90 3.94
CA LEU A 16 8.78 0.39 3.35
C LEU A 16 10.19 0.37 2.73
N GLU A 17 11.15 -0.31 3.34
CA GLU A 17 12.49 -0.52 2.78
C GLU A 17 12.42 -1.27 1.45
N TRP A 18 11.65 -2.37 1.39
CA TRP A 18 11.45 -3.11 0.16
C TRP A 18 10.78 -2.27 -0.92
N ILE A 19 9.73 -1.51 -0.59
CA ILE A 19 9.07 -0.60 -1.53
C ILE A 19 10.06 0.42 -2.09
N ARG A 20 10.90 1.01 -1.23
CA ARG A 20 11.95 1.94 -1.64
C ARG A 20 12.94 1.30 -2.62
N GLU A 21 13.40 0.09 -2.35
CA GLU A 21 14.33 -0.63 -3.22
C GLU A 21 13.75 -0.92 -4.60
N ILE A 22 12.47 -1.34 -4.67
CA ILE A 22 11.80 -1.68 -5.93
C ILE A 22 11.42 -0.43 -6.74
N THR A 23 10.95 0.62 -6.08
CA THR A 23 10.50 1.85 -6.75
C THR A 23 11.63 2.83 -7.06
N GLY A 24 12.72 2.79 -6.26
CA GLY A 24 13.79 3.79 -6.31
C GLY A 24 13.39 5.17 -5.78
N ASP A 25 12.16 5.34 -5.28
CA ASP A 25 11.68 6.61 -4.73
C ASP A 25 12.29 6.85 -3.35
N ASN A 26 12.75 8.07 -3.06
CA ASN A 26 13.25 8.43 -1.74
C ASN A 26 12.10 8.70 -0.76
N ILE A 27 11.72 7.69 0.01
CA ILE A 27 10.64 7.74 1.00
C ILE A 27 11.19 7.61 2.44
N ASN A 28 10.41 8.06 3.42
CA ASN A 28 10.70 7.78 4.83
C ASN A 28 10.35 6.31 5.13
N ILE A 29 11.32 5.56 5.63
CA ILE A 29 11.22 4.13 5.93
C ILE A 29 10.89 3.84 7.40
N ALA A 30 10.66 4.87 8.22
CA ALA A 30 10.27 4.66 9.61
C ALA A 30 8.99 3.81 9.69
N GLY A 31 9.03 2.72 10.45
CA GLY A 31 7.92 1.79 10.59
C GLY A 31 6.80 2.26 11.51
N ASP A 32 6.80 3.52 11.96
CA ASP A 32 5.72 4.04 12.78
C ASP A 32 4.42 4.18 11.97
N MET A 33 3.29 3.99 12.67
CA MET A 33 1.98 3.90 12.03
C MET A 33 1.58 5.16 11.25
N ASP A 34 1.97 6.34 11.73
CA ASP A 34 1.67 7.60 11.05
C ASP A 34 2.49 7.73 9.76
N ASN A 35 3.80 7.46 9.81
CA ASN A 35 4.64 7.46 8.62
C ASN A 35 4.19 6.43 7.57
N PHE A 36 3.89 5.21 8.00
CA PHE A 36 3.43 4.14 7.10
C PHE A 36 2.15 4.55 6.38
N TYR A 37 1.18 5.10 7.12
CA TYR A 37 -0.03 5.64 6.52
C TYR A 37 0.25 6.80 5.58
N GLU A 38 1.01 7.82 6.01
CA GLU A 38 1.27 9.01 5.19
C GLU A 38 1.99 8.68 3.88
N THR A 39 2.86 7.67 3.92
CA THR A 39 3.61 7.21 2.75
C THR A 39 2.73 6.47 1.74
N LEU A 40 1.74 5.69 2.21
CA LEU A 40 0.94 4.80 1.35
C LEU A 40 -0.49 5.30 1.05
N ASN A 41 -1.05 6.22 1.85
CA ASN A 41 -2.47 6.59 1.78
C ASN A 41 -2.91 7.15 0.42
N ASN A 42 -2.03 7.75 -0.36
CA ASN A 42 -2.39 8.33 -1.64
C ASN A 42 -2.48 7.27 -2.76
N GLY A 43 -2.03 6.05 -2.48
CA GLY A 43 -1.98 4.91 -3.40
C GLY A 43 -1.03 5.06 -4.59
N THR A 44 -0.38 6.20 -4.76
CA THR A 44 0.50 6.46 -5.92
C THR A 44 1.75 5.58 -5.87
N LEU A 45 2.37 5.46 -4.70
CA LEU A 45 3.55 4.62 -4.49
C LEU A 45 3.22 3.13 -4.68
N LEU A 46 2.05 2.70 -4.20
CA LEU A 46 1.55 1.33 -4.40
C LEU A 46 1.35 1.03 -5.90
N CYS A 47 0.76 1.95 -6.66
CA CYS A 47 0.60 1.80 -8.11
C CYS A 47 1.96 1.76 -8.84
N LYS A 48 2.95 2.56 -8.40
CA LYS A 48 4.30 2.51 -8.95
C LYS A 48 4.97 1.16 -8.67
N LEU A 49 4.84 0.66 -7.43
CA LEU A 49 5.41 -0.62 -7.01
C LEU A 49 5.01 -1.77 -7.94
N VAL A 50 3.70 -1.95 -8.19
CA VAL A 50 3.22 -3.02 -9.09
C VAL A 50 3.64 -2.81 -10.54
N ASN A 51 3.79 -1.56 -10.98
CA ASN A 51 4.31 -1.25 -12.31
C ASN A 51 5.82 -1.50 -12.44
N CYS A 52 6.60 -1.39 -11.35
CA CYS A 52 8.01 -1.81 -11.33
C CYS A 52 8.14 -3.34 -11.41
N ILE A 53 7.23 -4.08 -10.76
CA ILE A 53 7.22 -5.55 -10.80
C ILE A 53 6.78 -6.05 -12.18
N GLN A 54 5.66 -5.52 -12.70
CA GLN A 54 5.15 -5.84 -14.02
C GLN A 54 4.66 -4.56 -14.73
N PRO A 55 5.41 -4.08 -15.75
CA PRO A 55 5.07 -2.85 -16.44
C PRO A 55 3.66 -2.85 -17.03
N GLY A 56 2.93 -1.77 -16.77
CA GLY A 56 1.61 -1.51 -17.37
C GLY A 56 0.41 -2.15 -16.67
N LEU A 57 0.59 -2.73 -15.48
CA LEU A 57 -0.53 -3.23 -14.67
C LEU A 57 -1.48 -2.11 -14.26
N VAL A 58 -0.95 -0.99 -13.79
CA VAL A 58 -1.73 0.22 -13.49
C VAL A 58 -1.49 1.27 -14.56
N LYS A 59 -2.49 1.46 -15.43
CA LYS A 59 -2.41 2.38 -16.58
C LYS A 59 -2.51 3.86 -16.20
N LYS A 60 -3.26 4.16 -15.12
CA LYS A 60 -3.55 5.53 -14.69
C LYS A 60 -3.32 5.67 -13.21
N ILE A 61 -2.37 6.54 -12.85
CA ILE A 61 -2.08 6.92 -11.47
C ILE A 61 -2.57 8.35 -11.29
N ASN A 62 -3.42 8.59 -10.29
CA ASN A 62 -3.95 9.91 -9.99
C ASN A 62 -3.06 10.63 -8.97
N GLU A 63 -2.54 11.81 -9.29
CA GLU A 63 -1.68 12.58 -8.36
C GLU A 63 -2.46 13.58 -7.48
N SER A 64 -3.79 13.62 -7.63
CA SER A 64 -4.66 14.51 -6.86
C SER A 64 -4.78 14.05 -5.41
N LYS A 65 -4.79 15.02 -4.48
CA LYS A 65 -5.07 14.78 -3.05
C LYS A 65 -6.54 14.56 -2.72
N MET A 66 -7.43 14.56 -3.72
CA MET A 66 -8.85 14.32 -3.53
C MET A 66 -9.07 12.87 -3.06
N ALA A 67 -9.86 12.69 -1.99
CA ALA A 67 -10.06 11.38 -1.36
C ALA A 67 -10.43 10.26 -2.33
N PHE A 68 -11.39 10.50 -3.23
CA PHE A 68 -11.80 9.50 -4.22
C PHE A 68 -10.69 9.12 -5.20
N LYS A 69 -9.76 10.05 -5.52
CA LYS A 69 -8.59 9.76 -6.37
C LYS A 69 -7.56 8.90 -5.68
N CYS A 70 -7.31 9.14 -4.39
CA CYS A 70 -6.45 8.29 -3.58
C CYS A 70 -7.05 6.87 -3.46
N MET A 71 -8.36 6.77 -3.17
CA MET A 71 -9.06 5.49 -3.13
C MET A 71 -9.06 4.76 -4.48
N GLU A 72 -9.20 5.46 -5.61
CA GLU A 72 -9.07 4.87 -6.95
C GLU A 72 -7.69 4.26 -7.17
N ASN A 73 -6.61 4.93 -6.71
CA ASN A 73 -5.26 4.38 -6.81
C ASN A 73 -5.09 3.12 -5.96
N ILE A 74 -5.55 3.15 -4.69
CA ILE A 74 -5.46 1.99 -3.80
C ILE A 74 -6.20 0.78 -4.41
N ASN A 75 -7.41 1.00 -4.92
CA ASN A 75 -8.15 -0.06 -5.61
C ASN A 75 -7.40 -0.58 -6.86
N ALA A 76 -6.77 0.31 -7.65
CA ALA A 76 -5.99 -0.11 -8.81
C ALA A 76 -4.79 -0.99 -8.43
N PHE A 77 -4.12 -0.69 -7.32
CA PHE A 77 -3.09 -1.55 -6.75
C PHE A 77 -3.64 -2.92 -6.35
N LEU A 78 -4.78 -2.97 -5.65
CA LEU A 78 -5.39 -4.24 -5.20
C LEU A 78 -5.77 -5.14 -6.39
N GLU A 79 -6.31 -4.56 -7.47
CA GLU A 79 -6.60 -5.30 -8.70
C GLU A 79 -5.31 -5.79 -9.39
N ALA A 80 -4.25 -4.98 -9.40
CA ALA A 80 -2.95 -5.38 -9.92
C ALA A 80 -2.32 -6.53 -9.10
N ALA A 81 -2.43 -6.48 -7.77
CA ALA A 81 -1.95 -7.54 -6.88
C ALA A 81 -2.65 -8.88 -7.15
N LYS A 82 -3.97 -8.87 -7.40
CA LYS A 82 -4.71 -10.07 -7.81
C LYS A 82 -4.22 -10.64 -9.13
N ILE A 83 -3.91 -9.79 -10.11
CA ILE A 83 -3.34 -10.21 -11.41
C ILE A 83 -1.95 -10.85 -11.23
N LEU A 84 -1.15 -10.33 -10.30
CA LEU A 84 0.15 -10.91 -9.92
C LEU A 84 0.02 -12.24 -9.16
N GLY A 85 -1.19 -12.65 -8.79
CA GLY A 85 -1.48 -13.93 -8.14
C GLY A 85 -1.66 -13.85 -6.63
N VAL A 86 -1.73 -12.64 -6.04
CA VAL A 86 -2.02 -12.49 -4.61
C VAL A 86 -3.48 -12.88 -4.34
N PRO A 87 -3.76 -13.85 -3.46
CA PRO A 87 -5.12 -14.24 -3.12
C PRO A 87 -5.89 -13.09 -2.46
N THR A 88 -7.18 -12.93 -2.77
CA THR A 88 -8.02 -11.89 -2.15
C THR A 88 -8.04 -11.94 -0.62
N GLN A 89 -7.86 -13.12 -0.03
CA GLN A 89 -7.80 -13.31 1.42
C GLN A 89 -6.53 -12.72 2.06
N GLU A 90 -5.47 -12.56 1.26
CA GLU A 90 -4.18 -11.96 1.63
C GLU A 90 -4.09 -10.50 1.16
N THR A 91 -5.18 -9.92 0.66
CA THR A 91 -5.28 -8.50 0.30
C THR A 91 -6.07 -7.72 1.33
N PHE A 92 -5.78 -6.43 1.48
CA PHE A 92 -6.55 -5.51 2.32
C PHE A 92 -7.67 -4.81 1.52
N GLN A 93 -8.56 -4.12 2.23
CA GLN A 93 -9.59 -3.26 1.63
C GLN A 93 -9.14 -1.80 1.60
N THR A 94 -9.61 -1.03 0.63
CA THR A 94 -9.25 0.40 0.51
C THR A 94 -9.49 1.21 1.79
N VAL A 95 -10.51 0.87 2.58
CA VAL A 95 -10.82 1.51 3.87
C VAL A 95 -9.82 1.15 4.98
N ASP A 96 -9.18 -0.03 4.91
CA ASP A 96 -8.19 -0.46 5.90
C ASP A 96 -6.98 0.47 5.90
N LEU A 97 -6.55 0.90 4.71
CA LEU A 97 -5.51 1.89 4.51
C LEU A 97 -6.07 3.31 4.64
N TRP A 98 -7.02 3.72 3.80
CA TRP A 98 -7.43 5.12 3.68
C TRP A 98 -8.07 5.71 4.94
N GLU A 99 -8.96 4.95 5.59
CA GLU A 99 -9.63 5.34 6.84
C GLU A 99 -8.89 4.82 8.08
N ARG A 100 -7.73 4.16 7.90
CA ARG A 100 -6.95 3.53 8.97
C ARG A 100 -7.73 2.51 9.79
N GLN A 101 -8.72 1.82 9.20
CA GLN A 101 -9.53 0.83 9.93
C GLN A 101 -8.67 -0.36 10.39
N ASN A 102 -7.70 -0.79 9.58
CA ASN A 102 -6.83 -1.91 9.90
C ASN A 102 -5.48 -1.83 9.17
N LEU A 103 -4.61 -0.92 9.61
CA LEU A 103 -3.27 -0.77 9.02
C LEU A 103 -2.41 -2.03 9.17
N ASN A 104 -2.68 -2.87 10.17
CA ASN A 104 -1.99 -4.15 10.30
C ASN A 104 -2.33 -5.14 9.17
N SER A 105 -3.46 -4.99 8.47
CA SER A 105 -3.76 -5.80 7.28
C SER A 105 -2.99 -5.33 6.04
N VAL A 106 -2.43 -4.13 6.08
CA VAL A 106 -1.70 -3.50 4.96
C VAL A 106 -0.21 -3.82 5.02
N VAL A 107 0.32 -3.99 6.24
CA VAL A 107 1.70 -4.44 6.53
C VAL A 107 1.84 -5.91 6.23
#